data_AF-A0A2V3I5I2-F1
#
_entry.id   AF-A0A2V3I5I2-F1
#
_cell.length_a   1.000
_cell.length_b   1.000
_cell.length_c   1.000
_cell.angle_alpha   90.00
_cell.angle_beta   90.00
_cell.angle_gamma   90.00
#
_symmetry.space_group_name_H-M   'P 1'
#
loop_
_entity.id
_entity.type
_entity.pdbx_description
1 polymer ?
#
loop_
_entity_poly.entity_id
_entity_poly.type
_entity_poly.pdbx_seq_one_letter_code
_entity_poly.pdbx_strand_id
1 'polypeptide(L)' 'MLLRQKLGVVVMFLFLPINGPMWRMGLAELGYEVPIGEFQGFVLTMILFVTGAVMMFMPELRWPSE' A
#
# COMPACT_ATOMS: atom_id res chain seq x y z
N MET A 1 -1.15 19.32 -0.62
CA MET A 1 -0.72 17.98 -0.16
C MET A 1 0.75 17.81 -0.50
N LEU A 2 1.53 17.38 0.50
CA LEU A 2 2.94 17.05 0.34
C LEU A 2 3.13 15.86 -0.60
N LEU A 3 4.32 15.72 -1.18
CA LEU A 3 4.65 14.57 -2.04
C LEU A 3 4.40 13.25 -1.31
N ARG A 4 4.80 13.14 -0.03
CA ARG A 4 4.55 11.94 0.78
C ARG A 4 3.07 11.58 0.89
N GLN A 5 2.18 12.56 0.97
CA GLN A 5 0.74 12.33 1.09
C GLN A 5 0.14 11.89 -0.24
N LYS A 6 0.62 12.44 -1.36
CA LYS A 6 0.23 12.00 -2.71
C LYS A 6 0.65 10.53 -2.94
N LEU A 7 1.86 10.17 -2.54
CA LEU A 7 2.33 8.78 -2.56
C LEU A 7 1.50 7.90 -1.64
N GLY A 8 1.15 8.38 -0.44
CA GLY A 8 0.26 7.70 0.50
C GLY A 8 -1.08 7.33 -0.13
N VAL A 9 -1.73 8.28 -0.79
CA VAL A 9 -2.99 8.05 -1.52
C VAL A 9 -2.83 6.97 -2.59
N VAL A 10 -1.79 7.06 -3.43
CA VAL A 10 -1.54 6.07 -4.48
C VAL A 10 -1.34 4.68 -3.89
N VAL A 11 -0.52 4.55 -2.85
CA VAL A 11 -0.25 3.27 -2.17
C VAL A 11 -1.52 2.71 -1.56
N MET A 12 -2.35 3.53 -0.92
CA MET A 12 -3.64 3.09 -0.38
C MET A 12 -4.56 2.55 -1.47
N PHE A 13 -4.70 3.25 -2.60
CA PHE A 13 -5.57 2.81 -3.69
C PHE A 13 -5.06 1.54 -4.38
N LEU A 14 -3.75 1.38 -4.56
CA LEU A 14 -3.17 0.19 -5.18
C LEU A 14 -3.27 -1.06 -4.29
N PHE A 15 -3.18 -0.88 -2.97
CA PHE A 15 -3.12 -2.00 -2.01
C PHE A 15 -4.29 -2.07 -1.05
N LEU A 16 -5.48 -1.60 -1.45
CA LEU A 16 -6.71 -1.98 -0.78
C LEU A 16 -6.75 -3.53 -0.64
N PRO A 17 -7.21 -4.08 0.51
CA PRO A 17 -7.14 -5.53 0.73
C PRO A 17 -7.79 -6.36 -0.38
N ILE A 18 -8.87 -5.86 -0.99
CA ILE A 18 -9.56 -6.48 -2.13
C ILE A 18 -8.70 -6.58 -3.39
N ASN A 19 -7.67 -5.74 -3.54
CA ASN A 19 -6.77 -5.76 -4.69
C ASN A 19 -5.74 -6.89 -4.59
N GLY A 20 -5.53 -7.50 -3.41
CA GLY A 20 -4.57 -8.60 -3.25
C GLY A 20 -4.82 -9.77 -4.20
N PRO A 21 -6.05 -10.33 -4.24
CA PRO A 21 -6.44 -11.31 -5.25
C PRO A 21 -6.29 -10.79 -6.69
N MET A 22 -6.65 -9.54 -6.96
CA MET A 22 -6.53 -8.95 -8.31
C MET A 22 -5.09 -8.91 -8.81
N TRP A 23 -4.14 -8.53 -7.94
CA TRP A 23 -2.71 -8.55 -8.28
C TRP A 23 -2.22 -9.95 -8.63
N ARG A 24 -2.66 -10.98 -7.88
CA ARG A 24 -2.29 -12.37 -8.20
C ARG A 24 -2.88 -12.82 -9.52
N MET A 25 -4.14 -12.49 -9.78
CA MET A 25 -4.80 -12.83 -11.05
C MET A 25 -4.08 -12.16 -12.23
N GLY A 26 -3.78 -10.86 -12.13
CA GLY A 26 -3.05 -10.13 -13.17
C GLY A 26 -1.62 -10.63 -13.37
N LEU A 27 -0.90 -10.95 -12.29
CA LEU A 27 0.45 -11.51 -12.38
C LEU A 27 0.44 -12.92 -13.00
N ALA A 28 -0.54 -13.75 -12.64
CA ALA A 28 -0.72 -15.07 -13.24
C ALA A 28 -1.04 -14.99 -14.74
N GLU A 29 -1.86 -14.02 -15.16
CA GLU A 29 -2.13 -13.76 -16.59
C GLU A 29 -0.86 -13.33 -17.36
N LEU A 30 0.06 -12.64 -16.69
CA LEU A 30 1.37 -12.29 -17.23
C LEU A 30 2.41 -13.43 -17.15
N GLY A 31 2.02 -14.61 -16.67
CA GLY A 31 2.89 -15.78 -16.54
C GLY A 31 3.78 -15.80 -15.29
N TYR A 32 3.52 -14.93 -14.32
CA TYR A 32 4.23 -14.91 -13.04
C TYR A 32 3.44 -15.69 -11.98
N GLU A 33 4.08 -16.69 -11.40
CA GLU A 33 3.57 -17.31 -10.18
C GLU A 33 3.99 -16.48 -8.97
N VAL A 34 3.03 -16.13 -8.12
CA VAL A 34 3.29 -15.41 -6.88
C VAL A 34 3.54 -16.46 -5.78
N PRO A 35 4.78 -16.64 -5.28
CA PRO A 35 5.12 -17.71 -4.34
C PRO A 35 4.75 -17.32 -2.89
N ILE A 36 3.55 -16.79 -2.71
CA ILE A 36 3.06 -16.26 -1.43
C ILE A 36 1.70 -16.91 -1.17
N GLY A 37 1.45 -17.43 0.03
CA GLY A 37 0.14 -17.99 0.39
C GLY A 37 -0.97 -16.93 0.40
N GLU A 38 -2.24 -17.33 0.29
CA GLU A 38 -3.39 -16.40 0.26
C GLU A 38 -3.39 -15.44 1.45
N PHE A 39 -3.34 -15.99 2.66
CA PHE A 39 -3.29 -15.23 3.91
C PHE A 39 -2.08 -14.29 3.98
N GLN A 40 -0.90 -14.76 3.57
CA GLN A 40 0.32 -13.95 3.57
C GLN A 40 0.20 -12.74 2.65
N GLY A 41 -0.37 -12.90 1.45
CA GLY A 41 -0.57 -11.75 0.55
C GLY A 41 -1.68 -10.82 1.00
N PHE A 42 -2.71 -11.31 1.71
CA PHE A 42 -3.69 -10.44 2.38
C PHE A 42 -3.03 -9.60 3.48
N VAL A 43 -2.17 -10.21 4.31
CA VAL A 43 -1.41 -9.49 5.33
C VAL A 43 -0.48 -8.45 4.68
N LEU A 44 0.17 -8.81 3.57
CA LEU A 44 1.02 -7.88 2.82
C LEU A 44 0.24 -6.65 2.32
N THR A 45 -0.93 -6.85 1.70
CA THR A 45 -1.75 -5.72 1.22
C THR A 45 -2.25 -4.86 2.37
N MET A 46 -2.62 -5.45 3.51
CA MET A 46 -2.93 -4.69 4.73
C MET A 46 -1.75 -3.83 5.21
N ILE A 47 -0.54 -4.39 5.27
CA ILE A 47 0.66 -3.65 5.69
C ILE A 47 0.92 -2.48 4.74
N LEU A 48 0.84 -2.70 3.44
CA LEU A 48 1.03 -1.65 2.43
C LEU A 48 -0.05 -0.58 2.51
N PHE A 49 -1.31 -0.96 2.71
CA PHE A 49 -2.41 -0.01 2.91
C PHE A 49 -2.19 0.87 4.15
N VAL A 50 -1.86 0.26 5.29
CA VAL A 50 -1.54 0.99 6.53
C VAL A 50 -0.34 1.90 6.33
N THR A 51 0.68 1.47 5.60
CA THR A 51 1.84 2.29 5.26
C THR A 51 1.42 3.53 4.44
N GLY A 52 0.54 3.34 3.45
CA GLY A 52 -0.07 4.43 2.69
C GLY A 52 -0.84 5.40 3.57
N ALA A 53 -1.63 4.88 4.51
CA ALA A 53 -2.38 5.68 5.48
C ALA A 53 -1.46 6.49 6.40
N VAL A 54 -0.37 5.90 6.90
CA VAL A 54 0.64 6.62 7.68
C VAL A 54 1.25 7.75 6.85
N MET A 55 1.65 7.50 5.60
CA MET A 55 2.19 8.54 4.73
C MET A 55 1.20 9.68 4.44
N MET A 56 -0.10 9.36 4.35
CA MET A 56 -1.17 10.32 4.08
C MET A 56 -1.52 11.18 5.30
N PHE A 57 -1.70 10.54 6.47
CA PHE A 57 -2.28 11.17 7.65
C PHE A 57 -1.24 11.61 8.69
N MET A 58 0.03 11.20 8.57
CA MET A 58 1.06 11.64 9.51
C MET A 58 1.30 13.16 9.38
N PRO A 59 1.15 13.91 10.48
CA PRO A 59 1.32 15.36 10.47
C PRO A 59 2.75 15.72 10.08
N GLU A 60 2.93 16.93 9.53
CA GLU A 60 4.27 17.49 9.38
C GLU A 60 4.89 17.64 10.76
N LEU A 61 6.05 17.03 10.97
CA LEU A 61 6.87 17.32 12.13
C LEU A 61 7.38 18.76 11.98
N ARG A 62 6.74 19.69 12.66
CA ARG A 62 7.22 21.07 12.76
C ARG A 62 8.12 21.14 13.98
N TRP A 63 9.40 21.43 13.75
CA TRP A 63 10.26 21.80 14.85
C TRP A 63 9.82 23.17 15.37
N PRO A 64 9.74 23.39 16.69
CA PRO A 64 9.52 24.74 17.20
C PRO A 64 10.73 25.59 16.79
N SER A 65 10.51 26.50 15.84
CA SER A 65 11.42 27.62 15.60
C SER A 65 11.02 28.74 16.56
N GLU A 66 11.98 29.24 17.33
CA GLU A 66 11.83 30.43 18.19
C GLU A 66 11.32 31.66 17.43
#